data_AF-B9XRF8-F1
#
_entry.id   AF-B9XRF8-F1
#
_cell.length_a   1.000
_cell.length_b   1.000
_cell.length_c   1.000
_cell.angle_alpha   90.00
_cell.angle_beta   90.00
_cell.angle_gamma   90.00
#
_symmetry.space_group_name_H-M   'P 1'
#
loop_
_entity.id
_entity.type
_entity.pdbx_description
1 polymer ?
#
loop_
_entity_poly.entity_id
_entity_poly.type
_entity_poly.pdbx_seq_one_letter_code
_entity_poly.pdbx_strand_id
1 'polypeptide(L)'
;MSKSAFECHFKGMNCGVKWRFSFWSRAANIVPMTMIRNYLPLARRYLAILAMALWMGGFTFYSLIVIPTASKVLGGEREVGFVTQQVTNWLNLIGIGALLILLWNTLAERKKAGFLVSYGLPATWLVMVLSLIGLFFAHAWIDQLLDTANHKVLSYSHFFDRHRLYMIIATIQWCSALAHLLLILLAGQKVGGLGSQRETELVTS
;
A
#
# COMPACT_ATOMS: atom_id res chain seq x y z
N MET A 1 -60.91 -27.97 -53.12
CA MET A 1 -60.74 -26.83 -54.05
C MET A 1 -61.23 -25.58 -53.33
N SER A 2 -60.29 -24.81 -52.81
CA SER A 2 -59.92 -23.46 -53.31
C SER A 2 -60.90 -22.38 -52.88
N LYS A 3 -60.43 -21.49 -52.00
CA LYS A 3 -60.55 -20.04 -52.17
C LYS A 3 -59.30 -19.34 -51.61
N SER A 4 -58.39 -19.03 -52.52
CA SER A 4 -57.49 -17.87 -52.49
C SER A 4 -58.33 -16.58 -52.44
N ALA A 5 -58.02 -15.57 -51.64
CA ALA A 5 -57.14 -14.43 -51.90
C ALA A 5 -57.90 -13.21 -51.33
N PHE A 6 -57.37 -12.53 -50.31
CA PHE A 6 -56.61 -11.28 -50.40
C PHE A 6 -57.50 -10.06 -50.69
N GLU A 7 -57.86 -9.33 -49.63
CA GLU A 7 -58.08 -7.89 -49.73
C GLU A 7 -57.75 -7.20 -48.40
N CYS A 8 -57.10 -6.06 -48.55
CA CYS A 8 -56.35 -5.29 -47.57
C CYS A 8 -57.24 -4.13 -47.08
N HIS A 9 -57.35 -3.87 -45.77
CA HIS A 9 -57.57 -2.49 -45.33
C HIS A 9 -57.33 -2.28 -43.83
N PHE A 10 -56.31 -1.48 -43.53
CA PHE A 10 -56.06 -0.83 -42.24
C PHE A 10 -57.15 0.22 -41.95
N LYS A 11 -57.82 0.16 -40.78
CA LYS A 11 -58.37 1.35 -40.12
C LYS A 11 -58.84 1.03 -38.69
N GLY A 12 -58.28 1.73 -37.71
CA GLY A 12 -58.85 1.80 -36.36
C GLY A 12 -57.85 1.65 -35.23
N MET A 13 -56.77 2.44 -35.26
CA MET A 13 -55.86 2.62 -34.12
C MET A 13 -56.65 3.13 -32.89
N ASN A 14 -56.73 2.29 -31.86
CA ASN A 14 -57.23 2.69 -30.56
C ASN A 14 -56.06 3.23 -29.73
N CYS A 15 -56.03 4.56 -29.56
CA CYS A 15 -55.11 5.31 -28.72
C CYS A 15 -55.32 4.93 -27.25
N GLY A 16 -54.62 3.90 -26.79
CA GLY A 16 -54.64 3.44 -25.40
C GLY A 16 -53.25 3.10 -24.86
N VAL A 17 -52.18 3.66 -25.42
CA VAL A 17 -50.83 3.44 -24.90
C VAL A 17 -50.64 4.38 -23.70
N LYS A 18 -51.02 3.88 -22.51
CA LYS A 18 -50.57 4.43 -21.23
C LYS A 18 -49.05 4.28 -21.19
N TRP A 19 -48.34 5.32 -21.63
CA TRP A 19 -46.92 5.50 -21.35
C TRP A 19 -46.76 5.70 -19.84
N ARG A 20 -46.77 4.60 -19.09
CA ARG A 20 -46.24 4.59 -17.72
C ARG A 20 -44.75 4.88 -17.88
N PHE A 21 -44.38 6.12 -17.60
CA PHE A 21 -43.03 6.54 -17.22
C PHE A 21 -42.56 5.73 -16.00
N SER A 22 -42.29 4.44 -16.17
CA SER A 22 -41.66 3.58 -15.16
C SER A 22 -40.22 3.24 -15.53
N PHE A 23 -39.63 3.97 -16.47
CA PHE A 23 -38.26 3.72 -16.92
C PHE A 23 -37.20 4.36 -16.00
N TRP A 24 -37.56 5.37 -15.22
CA TRP A 24 -36.60 6.10 -14.37
C TRP A 24 -36.55 5.68 -12.90
N SER A 25 -37.44 4.81 -12.42
CA SER A 25 -37.44 4.37 -11.01
C SER A 25 -36.67 3.07 -10.73
N ARG A 26 -35.98 2.49 -11.72
CA ARG A 26 -35.11 1.30 -11.54
C ARG A 26 -33.61 1.58 -11.70
N ALA A 27 -33.20 2.83 -11.78
CA ALA A 27 -31.79 3.21 -11.89
C ALA A 27 -31.18 3.72 -10.58
N ALA A 28 -31.96 3.82 -9.50
CA ALA A 28 -31.41 3.90 -8.15
C ALA A 28 -31.11 2.47 -7.66
N ASN A 29 -30.23 1.78 -8.40
CA ASN A 29 -29.56 0.58 -7.93
C ASN A 29 -28.75 1.01 -6.71
N ILE A 30 -29.36 0.83 -5.54
CA ILE A 30 -28.66 0.65 -4.28
C ILE A 30 -27.56 -0.36 -4.59
N VAL A 31 -26.31 0.10 -4.72
CA VAL A 31 -25.17 -0.81 -4.74
C VAL A 31 -25.35 -1.65 -3.49
N PRO A 32 -25.65 -2.95 -3.59
CA PRO A 32 -26.03 -3.70 -2.42
C PRO A 32 -24.82 -3.63 -1.48
N MET A 33 -25.02 -3.16 -0.24
CA MET A 33 -23.93 -2.99 0.74
C MET A 33 -23.07 -4.25 0.91
N THR A 34 -23.60 -5.42 0.53
CA THR A 34 -22.89 -6.69 0.44
C THR A 34 -21.72 -6.69 -0.55
N MET A 35 -21.80 -5.93 -1.65
CA MET A 35 -20.73 -5.85 -2.66
C MET A 35 -19.51 -5.10 -2.11
N ILE A 36 -19.71 -3.95 -1.44
CA ILE A 36 -18.63 -3.14 -0.85
C ILE A 36 -17.87 -3.93 0.23
N ARG A 37 -18.58 -4.73 1.03
CA ARG A 37 -18.00 -5.56 2.08
C ARG A 37 -17.05 -6.65 1.54
N ASN A 38 -17.27 -7.11 0.30
CA ASN A 38 -16.45 -8.12 -0.34
C ASN A 38 -15.15 -7.55 -0.94
N TYR A 39 -15.14 -6.28 -1.35
CA TYR A 39 -13.93 -5.64 -1.90
C TYR A 39 -13.03 -4.98 -0.85
N LEU A 40 -13.56 -4.68 0.33
CA LEU A 40 -12.80 -4.02 1.40
C LEU A 40 -11.47 -4.72 1.78
N PRO A 41 -11.39 -6.07 1.90
CA PRO A 41 -10.14 -6.75 2.18
C PRO A 41 -9.11 -6.58 1.06
N LEU A 42 -9.55 -6.63 -0.21
CA LEU A 42 -8.68 -6.44 -1.37
C LEU A 42 -8.15 -5.02 -1.43
N ALA A 43 -9.03 -4.02 -1.30
CA ALA A 43 -8.65 -2.60 -1.29
C ALA A 43 -7.65 -2.29 -0.19
N ARG A 44 -7.85 -2.83 1.03
CA ARG A 44 -6.92 -2.64 2.14
C ARG A 44 -5.53 -3.24 1.86
N ARG A 45 -5.46 -4.47 1.34
CA ARG A 45 -4.19 -5.12 0.99
C ARG A 45 -3.49 -4.35 -0.13
N TYR A 46 -4.24 -3.90 -1.12
CA TYR A 46 -3.72 -3.05 -2.19
C TYR A 46 -3.13 -1.74 -1.65
N LEU A 47 -3.84 -1.04 -0.77
CA LEU A 47 -3.35 0.16 -0.10
C LEU A 47 -2.10 -0.11 0.75
N ALA A 48 -2.04 -1.22 1.47
CA ALA A 48 -0.87 -1.61 2.25
C ALA A 48 0.36 -1.85 1.36
N ILE A 49 0.18 -2.51 0.21
CA ILE A 49 1.25 -2.73 -0.77
C ILE A 49 1.71 -1.40 -1.38
N LEU A 50 0.78 -0.53 -1.76
CA LEU A 50 1.12 0.80 -2.29
C LEU A 50 1.87 1.65 -1.27
N ALA A 51 1.43 1.66 -0.02
CA ALA A 51 2.10 2.38 1.06
C ALA A 51 3.52 1.86 1.29
N MET A 52 3.71 0.53 1.24
CA MET A 52 5.03 -0.10 1.31
C MET A 52 5.91 0.23 0.12
N ALA A 53 5.37 0.18 -1.10
CA ALA A 53 6.10 0.52 -2.31
C ALA A 53 6.55 1.98 -2.30
N LEU A 54 5.69 2.91 -1.86
CA LEU A 54 6.03 4.31 -1.71
C LEU A 54 7.15 4.50 -0.68
N TRP A 55 6.98 3.95 0.52
CA TRP A 55 7.92 4.16 1.61
C TRP A 55 9.26 3.45 1.40
N MET A 56 9.24 2.12 1.22
CA MET A 56 10.46 1.33 1.07
C MET A 56 11.07 1.45 -0.32
N GLY A 57 10.24 1.58 -1.37
CA GLY A 57 10.75 1.85 -2.72
C GLY A 57 11.41 3.22 -2.80
N GLY A 58 10.81 4.25 -2.17
CA GLY A 58 11.43 5.56 -2.02
C GLY A 58 12.76 5.50 -1.27
N PHE A 59 12.80 4.77 -0.15
CA PHE A 59 14.02 4.58 0.65
C PHE A 59 15.14 3.89 -0.14
N THR A 60 14.83 2.79 -0.82
CA THR A 60 15.80 2.02 -1.62
C THR A 60 16.29 2.83 -2.81
N PHE A 61 15.38 3.50 -3.53
CA PHE A 61 15.75 4.36 -4.66
C PHE A 61 16.67 5.50 -4.20
N TYR A 62 16.29 6.19 -3.11
CA TYR A 62 17.09 7.26 -2.56
C TYR A 62 18.50 6.78 -2.17
N SER A 63 18.58 5.69 -1.40
CA SER A 63 19.84 5.20 -0.86
C SER A 63 20.79 4.66 -1.94
N LEU A 64 20.27 3.95 -2.95
CA LEU A 64 21.10 3.31 -3.96
C LEU A 64 21.44 4.21 -5.14
N ILE A 65 20.54 5.14 -5.51
CA ILE A 65 20.67 5.94 -6.72
C ILE A 65 20.97 7.40 -6.38
N VAL A 66 20.15 8.00 -5.52
CA VAL A 66 20.23 9.45 -5.26
C VAL A 66 21.48 9.80 -4.46
N ILE A 67 21.77 9.11 -3.36
CA ILE A 67 22.96 9.41 -2.53
C ILE A 67 24.27 9.33 -3.33
N PRO A 68 24.57 8.23 -4.07
CA PRO A 68 25.82 8.16 -4.85
C PRO A 68 25.88 9.18 -5.98
N THR A 69 24.73 9.50 -6.60
CA THR A 69 24.67 10.52 -7.66
C THR A 69 24.91 11.91 -7.09
N ALA A 70 24.27 12.25 -5.96
CA ALA A 70 24.46 13.51 -5.26
C ALA A 70 25.92 13.70 -4.83
N SER A 71 26.58 12.64 -4.33
CA SER A 71 28.00 12.69 -3.96
C SER A 71 28.91 13.04 -5.16
N LYS A 72 28.63 12.48 -6.34
CA LYS A 72 29.39 12.80 -7.56
C LYS A 72 29.15 14.22 -8.07
N VAL A 73 27.91 14.72 -7.95
CA VAL A 73 27.52 16.03 -8.51
C VAL A 73 27.90 17.18 -7.57
N LEU A 74 27.69 17.01 -6.26
CA LEU A 74 27.92 18.06 -5.26
C LEU A 74 29.38 18.15 -4.82
N GLY A 75 30.21 17.14 -5.13
CA GLY A 75 31.66 17.17 -4.90
C GLY A 75 32.09 17.11 -3.42
N GLY A 76 31.16 17.01 -2.48
CA GLY A 76 31.43 16.92 -1.05
C GLY A 76 30.38 16.07 -0.31
N GLU A 77 30.84 15.26 0.64
CA GLU A 77 29.96 14.43 1.49
C GLU A 77 29.05 15.27 2.39
N ARG A 78 29.45 16.52 2.65
CA ARG A 78 28.75 17.48 3.51
C ARG A 78 27.46 17.98 2.89
N GLU A 79 27.50 18.40 1.63
CA GLU A 79 26.34 18.88 0.89
C GLU A 79 25.31 17.75 0.73
N VAL A 80 25.78 16.53 0.50
CA VAL A 80 24.94 15.31 0.47
C VAL A 80 24.29 15.06 1.83
N GLY A 81 25.01 15.30 2.93
CA GLY A 81 24.48 15.20 4.30
C GLY A 81 23.26 16.10 4.52
N PHE A 82 23.33 17.37 4.14
CA PHE A 82 22.21 18.32 4.28
C PHE A 82 21.00 17.93 3.40
N VAL A 83 21.23 17.48 2.17
CA VAL A 83 20.15 16.98 1.31
C VAL A 83 19.49 15.73 1.92
N THR A 84 20.32 14.82 2.44
CA THR A 84 19.86 13.58 3.09
C THR A 84 19.07 13.86 4.35
N GLN A 85 19.44 14.89 5.11
CA GLN A 85 18.69 15.33 6.28
C GLN A 85 17.25 15.68 5.90
N GLN A 86 17.08 16.52 4.87
CA GLN A 86 15.76 16.95 4.43
C GLN A 86 14.93 15.79 3.85
N VAL A 87 15.54 14.94 3.05
CA VAL A 87 14.83 13.79 2.46
C VAL A 87 14.41 12.80 3.55
N THR A 88 15.24 12.57 4.56
CA THR A 88 14.94 11.64 5.64
C THR A 88 13.75 12.11 6.48
N ASN A 89 13.61 13.42 6.72
CA ASN A 89 12.43 13.97 7.39
C ASN A 89 11.13 13.62 6.66
N TRP A 90 11.09 13.83 5.33
CA TRP A 90 9.93 13.46 4.50
C TRP A 90 9.70 11.96 4.49
N LEU A 91 10.78 11.18 4.39
CA LEU A 91 10.70 9.73 4.30
C LEU A 91 10.21 9.10 5.60
N ASN A 92 10.60 9.66 6.74
CA ASN A 92 10.09 9.26 8.05
C ASN A 92 8.61 9.63 8.21
N LEU A 93 8.17 10.79 7.73
CA LEU A 93 6.77 11.20 7.75
C LEU A 93 5.89 10.27 6.89
N ILE A 94 6.36 9.93 5.68
CA ILE A 94 5.73 8.92 4.82
C ILE A 94 5.69 7.57 5.55
N GLY A 95 6.75 7.22 6.26
CA GLY A 95 6.83 6.02 7.07
C GLY A 95 5.78 5.92 8.17
N ILE A 96 5.50 7.03 8.87
CA ILE A 96 4.40 7.09 9.84
C ILE A 96 3.07 6.77 9.16
N GLY A 97 2.77 7.42 8.03
CA GLY A 97 1.56 7.16 7.26
C GLY A 97 1.45 5.71 6.79
N ALA A 98 2.55 5.15 6.29
CA ALA A 98 2.61 3.75 5.88
C ALA A 98 2.37 2.79 7.05
N LEU A 99 3.00 3.01 8.21
CA LEU A 99 2.83 2.17 9.39
C LEU A 99 1.39 2.16 9.91
N LEU A 100 0.66 3.27 9.81
CA LEU A 100 -0.77 3.33 10.17
C LEU A 100 -1.63 2.48 9.24
N ILE A 101 -1.38 2.55 7.92
CA ILE A 101 -2.05 1.71 6.92
C ILE A 101 -1.74 0.23 7.16
N LEU A 102 -0.48 -0.09 7.47
CA LEU A 102 -0.03 -1.46 7.77
C LEU A 102 -0.61 -1.99 9.07
N LEU A 103 -0.76 -1.15 10.10
CA LEU A 103 -1.40 -1.53 11.36
C LEU A 103 -2.86 -1.91 11.10
N TRP A 104 -3.58 -1.06 10.35
CA TRP A 104 -4.96 -1.33 9.95
C TRP A 104 -5.10 -2.67 9.20
N ASN A 105 -4.18 -2.94 8.27
CA ASN A 105 -4.13 -4.24 7.59
C ASN A 105 -3.84 -5.41 8.53
N THR A 106 -2.83 -5.26 9.39
CA THR A 106 -2.38 -6.29 10.34
C THR A 106 -3.49 -6.69 11.30
N LEU A 107 -4.18 -5.72 11.91
CA LEU A 107 -5.26 -5.98 12.86
C LEU A 107 -6.41 -6.75 12.23
N ALA A 108 -6.72 -6.46 10.97
CA ALA A 108 -7.84 -7.07 10.29
C ALA A 108 -7.53 -8.45 9.66
N GLU A 109 -6.26 -8.75 9.36
CA GLU A 109 -5.81 -10.08 8.91
C GLU A 109 -5.59 -11.05 10.08
N ARG A 110 -5.22 -10.54 11.28
CA ARG A 110 -4.86 -11.36 12.45
C ARG A 110 -5.88 -12.45 12.81
N LYS A 111 -7.18 -12.16 12.66
CA LYS A 111 -8.27 -13.09 13.03
C LYS A 111 -8.49 -14.23 12.03
N LYS A 112 -7.97 -14.14 10.82
CA LYS A 112 -8.26 -15.06 9.71
C LYS A 112 -7.05 -15.88 9.25
N ALA A 113 -5.91 -15.66 9.89
CA ALA A 113 -4.62 -16.09 9.41
C ALA A 113 -4.08 -17.31 10.19
N GLY A 114 -3.23 -18.10 9.54
CA GLY A 114 -2.50 -19.17 10.22
C GLY A 114 -1.44 -18.63 11.19
N PHE A 115 -0.91 -19.51 12.05
CA PHE A 115 0.04 -19.18 13.11
C PHE A 115 1.15 -18.21 12.66
N LEU A 116 1.89 -18.54 11.60
CA LEU A 116 2.99 -17.71 11.07
C LEU A 116 2.58 -16.26 10.78
N VAL A 117 1.42 -16.04 10.17
CA VAL A 117 0.95 -14.70 9.78
C VAL A 117 0.35 -13.96 10.99
N SER A 118 -0.34 -14.68 11.89
CA SER A 118 -0.97 -14.10 13.08
C SER A 118 0.04 -13.51 14.07
N TYR A 119 1.22 -14.12 14.19
CA TYR A 119 2.32 -13.61 15.02
C TYR A 119 3.37 -12.82 14.21
N GLY A 120 3.65 -13.21 12.98
CA GLY A 120 4.67 -12.58 12.15
C GLY A 120 4.33 -11.15 11.74
N LEU A 121 3.08 -10.87 11.36
CA LEU A 121 2.68 -9.51 10.98
C LEU A 121 2.82 -8.50 12.13
N PRO A 122 2.29 -8.73 13.35
CA PRO A 122 2.48 -7.79 14.45
C PRO A 122 3.94 -7.70 14.90
N ALA A 123 4.72 -8.80 14.85
CA ALA A 123 6.13 -8.78 15.21
C ALA A 123 6.96 -7.90 14.26
N THR A 124 6.85 -8.14 12.95
CA THR A 124 7.54 -7.31 11.93
C THR A 124 7.08 -5.86 11.95
N TRP A 125 5.78 -5.61 12.16
CA TRP A 125 5.27 -4.25 12.35
C TRP A 125 5.87 -3.55 13.57
N LEU A 126 5.94 -4.25 14.71
CA LEU A 126 6.54 -3.70 15.93
C LEU A 126 8.03 -3.37 15.73
N VAL A 127 8.78 -4.26 15.06
CA VAL A 127 10.19 -3.98 14.73
C VAL A 127 10.31 -2.74 13.85
N MET A 128 9.46 -2.57 12.83
CA MET A 128 9.48 -1.36 12.00
C MET A 128 9.15 -0.09 12.79
N VAL A 129 8.18 -0.14 13.72
CA VAL A 129 7.85 1.00 14.58
C VAL A 129 9.03 1.38 15.47
N LEU A 130 9.64 0.38 16.13
CA LEU A 130 10.79 0.61 17.00
C LEU A 130 12.00 1.13 16.22
N SER A 131 12.25 0.59 15.03
CA SER A 131 13.29 1.09 14.14
C SER A 131 13.00 2.52 13.70
N LEU A 132 11.77 2.87 13.32
CA LEU A 132 11.42 4.23 12.89
C LEU A 132 11.63 5.24 14.03
N ILE A 133 11.19 4.90 15.25
CA ILE A 133 11.46 5.71 16.45
C ILE A 133 12.97 5.87 16.64
N GLY A 134 13.72 4.77 16.53
CA GLY A 134 15.18 4.79 16.59
C GLY A 134 15.82 5.68 15.53
N LEU A 135 15.30 5.70 14.29
CA LEU A 135 15.77 6.57 13.22
C LEU A 135 15.49 8.04 13.50
N PHE A 136 14.31 8.39 14.04
CA PHE A 136 14.02 9.77 14.46
C PHE A 136 15.02 10.27 15.49
N PHE A 137 15.30 9.46 16.52
CA PHE A 137 16.29 9.82 17.54
C PHE A 137 17.71 9.85 17.00
N ALA A 138 18.11 8.86 16.21
CA ALA A 138 19.43 8.80 15.60
C ALA A 138 19.67 9.99 14.67
N HIS A 139 18.66 10.41 13.91
CA HIS A 139 18.73 11.57 13.04
C HIS A 139 18.92 12.86 13.85
N ALA A 140 18.09 13.11 14.86
CA ALA A 140 18.25 14.27 15.75
C ALA A 140 19.61 14.28 16.45
N TRP A 141 20.17 13.10 16.76
CA TRP A 141 21.48 12.96 17.40
C TRP A 141 22.66 13.19 16.45
N ILE A 142 22.51 12.87 15.16
CA ILE A 142 23.48 13.18 14.11
C ILE A 142 23.44 14.66 13.77
N ASP A 143 22.25 15.27 13.72
CA ASP A 143 22.07 16.69 13.40
C ASP A 143 22.80 17.62 14.38
N GLN A 144 22.95 17.22 15.64
CA GLN A 144 23.74 17.97 16.64
C GLN A 144 25.23 18.08 16.30
N LEU A 145 25.76 17.23 15.42
CA LEU A 145 27.16 17.28 14.97
C LEU A 145 27.35 18.16 13.73
N LEU A 146 26.27 18.65 13.14
CA LEU A 146 26.26 19.52 11.96
C LEU A 146 26.03 20.97 12.41
N ASP A 147 27.02 21.82 12.18
CA ASP A 147 26.82 23.26 12.28
C ASP A 147 26.19 23.74 10.97
N THR A 148 24.86 23.85 10.93
CA THR A 148 24.11 24.32 9.75
C THR A 148 24.48 25.75 9.36
N ALA A 149 24.84 26.62 10.31
CA ALA A 149 25.14 28.02 10.06
C ALA A 149 26.49 28.18 9.35
N ASN A 150 27.53 27.49 9.81
CA ASN A 150 28.86 27.51 9.19
C ASN A 150 29.08 26.34 8.21
N HIS A 151 28.04 25.52 8.04
CA HIS A 151 28.03 24.25 7.35
C HIS A 151 29.10 23.24 7.85
N LYS A 152 29.79 23.46 8.98
CA LYS A 152 30.93 22.61 9.41
C LYS A 152 30.49 21.32 10.12
N VAL A 153 31.22 20.23 9.86
CA VAL A 153 31.11 19.00 10.67
C VAL A 153 32.03 19.16 11.88
N LEU A 154 31.46 19.14 13.08
CA LEU A 154 32.21 19.43 14.32
C LEU A 154 33.24 18.35 14.68
N SER A 155 32.94 17.09 14.36
CA SER A 155 33.86 15.96 14.56
C SER A 155 33.54 14.81 13.58
N TYR A 156 34.49 14.51 12.70
CA TYR A 156 34.30 13.51 11.64
C TYR A 156 34.23 12.07 12.18
N SER A 157 35.05 11.72 13.18
CA SER A 157 35.06 10.38 13.77
C SER A 157 33.74 10.04 14.48
N HIS A 158 33.26 10.95 15.34
CA HIS A 158 31.98 10.77 16.03
C HIS A 158 30.78 10.77 15.09
N PHE A 159 30.86 11.50 13.97
CA PHE A 159 29.84 11.46 12.93
C PHE A 159 29.75 10.06 12.30
N PHE A 160 30.88 9.46 11.92
CA PHE A 160 30.89 8.15 11.26
C PHE A 160 30.33 7.03 12.14
N ASP A 161 30.68 7.00 13.42
CA ASP A 161 30.19 5.99 14.36
C ASP A 161 28.66 6.06 14.54
N ARG A 162 28.12 7.28 14.69
CA ARG A 162 26.66 7.49 14.80
C ARG A 162 25.94 7.20 13.50
N HIS A 163 26.53 7.58 12.37
CA HIS A 163 25.99 7.27 11.05
C HIS A 163 25.95 5.76 10.80
N ARG A 164 26.96 5.01 11.23
CA ARG A 164 26.98 3.55 11.16
C ARG A 164 25.83 2.92 11.95
N LEU A 165 25.55 3.42 13.16
CA LEU A 165 24.40 2.96 13.95
C LEU A 165 23.08 3.24 13.23
N TYR A 166 22.92 4.45 12.68
CA TYR A 166 21.77 4.82 11.87
C TYR A 166 21.55 3.84 10.70
N MET A 167 22.62 3.51 9.96
CA MET A 167 22.57 2.57 8.85
C MET A 167 22.16 1.14 9.27
N ILE A 168 22.61 0.68 10.44
CA ILE A 168 22.19 -0.61 10.99
C ILE A 168 20.68 -0.60 11.28
N ILE A 169 20.18 0.44 11.96
CA ILE A 169 18.74 0.56 12.27
C ILE A 169 17.92 0.62 10.98
N ALA A 170 18.36 1.39 9.98
CA ALA A 170 17.69 1.50 8.68
C ALA A 170 17.66 0.16 7.94
N THR A 171 18.75 -0.62 8.01
CA THR A 171 18.83 -1.96 7.41
C THR A 171 17.87 -2.93 8.09
N ILE A 172 17.79 -2.92 9.42
CA ILE A 172 16.83 -3.73 10.18
C ILE A 172 15.40 -3.36 9.79
N GLN A 173 15.08 -2.07 9.69
CA GLN A 173 13.78 -1.59 9.24
C GLN A 173 13.44 -2.12 7.85
N TRP A 174 14.37 -2.00 6.90
CA TRP A 174 14.19 -2.45 5.52
C TRP A 174 13.98 -3.97 5.43
N CYS A 175 14.78 -4.77 6.13
CA CYS A 175 14.60 -6.22 6.19
C CYS A 175 13.25 -6.61 6.80
N SER A 176 12.84 -5.95 7.88
CA SER A 176 11.53 -6.18 8.51
C SER A 176 10.38 -5.82 7.57
N ALA A 177 10.53 -4.73 6.82
CA ALA A 177 9.58 -4.31 5.80
C ALA A 177 9.39 -5.36 4.68
N LEU A 178 10.48 -5.93 4.17
CA LEU A 178 10.40 -7.00 3.17
C LEU A 178 9.73 -8.26 3.73
N ALA A 179 10.07 -8.65 4.96
CA ALA A 179 9.42 -9.77 5.63
C ALA A 179 7.91 -9.50 5.83
N HIS A 180 7.54 -8.28 6.21
CA HIS A 180 6.14 -7.87 6.38
C HIS A 180 5.37 -7.96 5.06
N LEU A 181 5.96 -7.47 3.95
CA LEU A 181 5.37 -7.56 2.61
C LEU A 181 5.15 -9.02 2.20
N LEU A 182 6.15 -9.89 2.41
CA LEU A 182 6.01 -11.33 2.12
C LEU A 182 4.85 -11.96 2.91
N LEU A 183 4.72 -11.63 4.20
CA LEU A 183 3.63 -12.12 5.04
C LEU A 183 2.24 -11.63 4.57
N ILE A 184 2.14 -10.37 4.09
CA ILE A 184 0.91 -9.85 3.47
C ILE A 184 0.53 -10.68 2.24
N LEU A 185 1.50 -11.02 1.37
CA LEU A 185 1.27 -11.82 0.18
C LEU A 185 0.84 -13.27 0.52
N LEU A 186 1.47 -13.88 1.52
CA LEU A 186 1.12 -15.23 1.99
C LEU A 186 -0.29 -15.29 2.61
N ALA A 187 -0.72 -14.22 3.29
CA ALA A 187 -2.10 -14.09 3.76
C ALA A 187 -3.12 -14.01 2.60
N GLY A 188 -2.66 -13.57 1.42
CA GLY A 188 -3.42 -13.52 0.17
C GLY A 188 -3.77 -14.89 -0.39
N GLN A 189 -2.78 -15.76 -0.52
CA GLN A 189 -2.90 -17.04 -1.23
C GLN A 189 -3.86 -18.02 -0.55
N LYS A 190 -3.95 -18.02 0.79
CA LYS A 190 -4.88 -18.90 1.53
C LYS A 190 -6.35 -18.64 1.22
N VAL A 191 -6.70 -17.44 0.77
CA VAL A 191 -8.08 -17.11 0.40
C VAL A 191 -8.42 -17.59 -1.02
N GLY A 192 -7.44 -17.58 -1.93
CA GLY A 192 -7.64 -18.01 -3.33
C GLY A 192 -7.75 -19.52 -3.50
N GLY A 193 -7.03 -20.31 -2.69
CA GLY A 193 -7.03 -21.78 -2.81
C GLY A 193 -8.38 -22.45 -2.53
N LEU A 194 -9.24 -21.83 -1.70
CA LEU A 194 -10.57 -22.36 -1.38
C LEU A 194 -11.61 -22.11 -2.49
N GLY A 195 -11.39 -21.10 -3.34
CA GLY A 195 -12.26 -20.82 -4.49
C GLY A 195 -12.10 -21.85 -5.61
N SER A 196 -10.85 -22.24 -5.90
CA SER A 196 -10.53 -23.21 -6.95
C SER A 196 -11.07 -24.60 -6.67
N GLN A 197 -11.17 -25.02 -5.40
CA GLN A 197 -11.70 -26.35 -5.05
C GLN A 197 -13.21 -26.45 -5.25
N ARG A 198 -13.94 -25.35 -5.06
CA ARG A 198 -15.41 -25.33 -5.17
C ARG A 198 -15.88 -25.37 -6.63
N GLU A 199 -15.11 -24.81 -7.56
CA GLU A 199 -15.38 -24.91 -8.99
C GLU A 199 -15.12 -26.33 -9.53
N THR A 200 -14.11 -27.02 -9.04
CA THR A 200 -13.87 -28.43 -9.43
C THR A 200 -14.99 -29.37 -8.97
N GLU A 201 -15.60 -29.15 -7.79
CA GLU A 201 -16.74 -29.98 -7.35
C GLU A 201 -17.99 -29.77 -8.21
N LEU A 202 -18.29 -28.52 -8.60
CA LEU A 202 -19.46 -28.18 -9.42
C LEU A 202 -19.36 -28.64 -10.88
N VAL A 203 -18.15 -28.82 -11.40
CA VAL A 203 -17.94 -29.35 -12.77
C VAL A 203 -18.02 -30.88 -12.80
N THR A 204 -17.83 -31.56 -11.66
CA THR A 204 -17.88 -33.02 -11.56
C THR A 204 -19.23 -33.60 -11.12
N SER A 205 -20.20 -32.75 -10.76
CA SER A 205 -21.57 -33.12 -10.36
C SER A 205 -22.58 -32.86 -11.47
#